data_AF-A0A3R7M5D7-F1
#
_entry.id   AF-A0A3R7M5D7-F1
#
_cell.length_a   1.000
_cell.length_b   1.000
_cell.length_c   1.000
_cell.angle_alpha   90.00
_cell.angle_beta   90.00
_cell.angle_gamma   90.00
#
_symmetry.space_group_name_H-M   'P 1'
#
loop_
_entity.id
_entity.type
_entity.pdbx_description
1 polymer ?
#
loop_
_entity_poly.entity_id
_entity_poly.type
_entity_poly.pdbx_seq_one_letter_code
_entity_poly.pdbx_strand_id
1 'polypeptide(L)'
;MVDGVHVGPARRESFHCPPMSFTSCEVHGRGLWNVSELKRRSLPSLIKLRPPEKFPGWPKETGGALAAMGAHLDLSAFSSSEELMSLGLDRLKSALMALGLKCGGTLEERAQRLFMTKGKSVEELDPSLFAKSKPGKVTKGKETEKIKELAALEAQVYRLTEILSEQRNATKENVQRKQARRDGEEEEEEEASASESEDEADDEVPYNPKNLPLGWDGKPIPYWLYKLHGLNISYNCEICGNFTYKGPKAFQRHFAEWRHAHGMRCLGIPNTAHFANVTQIEDALKLWEKLKVQKTSERWQSEQEEEYEDSQGNVVNRKTFDDLKRQGLL
;
A
#
# COMPACT_ATOMS: atom_id res chain seq x y z
N MET A 1 -23.57 -7.83 41.36
CA MET A 1 -23.04 -6.59 40.77
C MET A 1 -22.13 -6.98 39.62
N VAL A 2 -22.39 -6.46 38.42
CA VAL A 2 -21.51 -6.61 37.25
C VAL A 2 -20.75 -5.29 37.12
N ASP A 3 -19.43 -5.32 37.26
CA ASP A 3 -18.59 -4.15 37.03
C ASP A 3 -18.21 -4.08 35.55
N GLY A 4 -18.75 -3.05 34.89
CA GLY A 4 -18.59 -2.79 33.47
C GLY A 4 -17.28 -2.06 33.17
N VAL A 5 -16.46 -2.67 32.31
CA VAL A 5 -15.31 -2.01 31.69
C VAL A 5 -15.82 -1.13 30.55
N HIS A 6 -15.73 0.19 30.73
CA HIS A 6 -15.99 1.18 29.70
C HIS A 6 -14.86 1.17 28.66
N VAL A 7 -15.16 0.72 27.44
CA VAL A 7 -14.29 0.86 26.27
C VAL A 7 -14.69 2.14 25.53
N GLY A 8 -13.79 3.14 25.53
CA GLY A 8 -13.99 4.39 24.80
C GLY A 8 -13.94 4.21 23.27
N PRO A 9 -14.51 5.15 22.49
CA PRO A 9 -14.64 5.00 21.04
C PRO A 9 -13.28 5.15 20.34
N ALA A 10 -12.91 4.14 19.55
CA ALA A 10 -11.78 4.19 18.63
C ALA A 10 -12.01 5.30 17.58
N ARG A 11 -11.11 6.28 17.51
CA ARG A 11 -11.09 7.28 16.44
C ARG A 11 -10.85 6.56 15.11
N ARG A 12 -11.78 6.72 14.17
CA ARG A 12 -11.57 6.33 12.77
C ARG A 12 -10.64 7.34 12.13
N GLU A 13 -9.36 7.01 12.01
CA GLU A 13 -8.49 7.70 11.06
C GLU A 13 -8.83 7.23 9.65
N SER A 14 -9.42 8.14 8.89
CA SER A 14 -9.74 7.96 7.48
C SER A 14 -8.46 8.06 6.65
N PHE A 15 -7.86 6.90 6.34
CA PHE A 15 -6.81 6.80 5.32
C PHE A 15 -7.42 7.06 3.93
N HIS A 16 -7.22 8.28 3.42
CA HIS A 16 -7.43 8.59 2.01
C HIS A 16 -6.24 8.03 1.21
N CYS A 17 -6.48 6.96 0.46
CA CYS A 17 -5.52 6.44 -0.53
C CYS A 17 -5.80 7.15 -1.87
N PRO A 18 -4.86 7.94 -2.43
CA PRO A 18 -5.04 8.53 -3.74
C PRO A 18 -5.02 7.45 -4.84
N PRO A 19 -5.72 7.66 -5.97
CA PRO A 19 -5.80 6.67 -7.04
C PRO A 19 -4.44 6.54 -7.74
N MET A 20 -3.74 5.44 -7.50
CA MET A 20 -2.52 5.07 -8.21
C MET A 20 -2.87 4.68 -9.64
N SER A 21 -2.52 5.54 -10.60
CA SER A 21 -2.48 5.20 -12.02
C SER A 21 -1.36 4.17 -12.24
N PHE A 22 -1.75 2.92 -12.51
CA PHE A 22 -0.87 1.78 -12.71
C PHE A 22 -0.19 1.82 -14.10
N THR A 23 0.70 2.80 -14.31
CA THR A 23 1.63 2.81 -15.43
C THR A 23 3.02 3.07 -14.88
N SER A 24 3.81 2.00 -14.80
CA SER A 24 5.14 1.92 -14.16
C SER A 24 5.12 1.62 -12.66
N CYS A 25 5.12 0.32 -12.34
CA CYS A 25 5.61 -0.16 -11.06
C CYS A 25 7.01 -0.70 -11.34
N GLU A 26 8.03 0.12 -11.11
CA GLU A 26 9.42 -0.33 -11.09
C GLU A 26 9.58 -1.26 -9.89
N VAL A 27 9.63 -2.55 -10.18
CA VAL A 27 10.06 -3.57 -9.22
C VAL A 27 11.57 -3.38 -9.04
N HIS A 28 11.94 -2.51 -8.10
CA HIS A 28 13.31 -2.17 -7.69
C HIS A 28 14.03 -3.36 -7.01
N GLY A 29 14.24 -4.42 -7.77
CA GLY A 29 15.01 -5.59 -7.31
C GLY A 29 15.55 -6.47 -8.43
N ARG A 30 15.09 -6.29 -9.68
CA ARG A 30 15.68 -6.95 -10.85
C ARG A 30 15.55 -6.04 -12.08
N GLY A 31 16.40 -5.03 -12.20
CA GLY A 31 16.36 -3.99 -13.25
C GLY A 31 16.52 -4.45 -14.71
N LEU A 32 16.69 -5.76 -14.96
CA LEU A 32 16.89 -6.32 -16.30
C LEU A 32 15.70 -7.12 -16.86
N TRP A 33 14.57 -7.17 -16.14
CA TRP A 33 13.40 -7.92 -16.61
C TRP A 33 12.41 -6.99 -17.29
N ASN A 34 12.22 -7.16 -18.60
CA ASN A 34 11.17 -6.46 -19.31
C ASN A 34 9.80 -6.87 -18.75
N VAL A 35 9.15 -5.97 -18.00
CA VAL A 35 7.85 -6.21 -17.34
C VAL A 35 6.77 -6.59 -18.36
N SER A 36 6.83 -6.02 -19.56
CA SER A 36 5.91 -6.32 -20.65
C SER A 36 6.12 -7.73 -21.19
N GLU A 37 7.37 -8.19 -21.23
CA GLU A 37 7.75 -9.53 -21.67
C GLU A 37 7.46 -10.58 -20.60
N LEU A 38 7.70 -10.27 -19.33
CA LEU A 38 7.30 -11.10 -18.20
C LEU A 38 5.78 -11.27 -18.22
N LYS A 39 5.01 -10.20 -18.40
CA LYS A 39 3.54 -10.27 -18.53
C LYS A 39 3.10 -11.09 -19.74
N ARG A 40 3.79 -10.95 -20.89
CA ARG A 40 3.51 -11.72 -22.13
C ARG A 40 3.84 -13.21 -22.04
N ARG A 41 4.95 -13.58 -21.41
CA ARG A 41 5.36 -14.99 -21.18
C ARG A 41 4.58 -15.64 -20.04
N SER A 42 4.25 -14.85 -19.02
CA SER A 42 3.58 -15.29 -17.80
C SER A 42 2.10 -15.56 -18.03
N LEU A 43 1.34 -14.66 -18.67
CA LEU A 43 -0.12 -14.78 -18.75
C LEU A 43 -0.63 -16.04 -19.48
N PRO A 44 -0.07 -16.45 -20.64
CA PRO A 44 -0.51 -17.68 -21.32
C PRO A 44 -0.11 -18.93 -20.55
N SER A 45 1.08 -18.95 -19.92
CA SER A 45 1.51 -20.06 -19.07
C SER A 45 0.71 -20.13 -17.76
N LEU A 46 0.19 -19.01 -17.25
CA LEU A 46 -0.65 -18.89 -16.06
C LEU A 46 -2.05 -19.50 -16.30
N ILE A 47 -2.66 -19.20 -17.45
CA ILE A 47 -3.93 -19.81 -17.88
C ILE A 47 -3.75 -21.32 -18.14
N LYS A 48 -2.58 -21.74 -18.63
CA LYS A 48 -2.29 -23.14 -18.97
C LYS A 48 -1.92 -24.01 -17.76
N LEU A 49 -1.22 -23.46 -16.76
CA LEU A 49 -0.82 -24.19 -15.54
C LEU A 49 -1.96 -24.31 -14.53
N ARG A 50 -2.83 -23.30 -14.44
CA ARG A 50 -4.01 -23.33 -13.58
C ARG A 50 -5.20 -22.68 -14.30
N PRO A 51 -5.95 -23.44 -15.12
CA PRO A 51 -7.22 -22.95 -15.63
C PRO A 51 -8.13 -22.53 -14.46
N PRO A 52 -8.98 -21.50 -14.65
CA PRO A 52 -9.80 -20.91 -13.58
C PRO A 52 -10.65 -21.94 -12.83
N GLU A 53 -11.06 -23.01 -13.50
CA GLU A 53 -11.80 -24.16 -12.95
C GLU A 53 -11.06 -24.94 -11.86
N LYS A 54 -9.73 -24.83 -11.77
CA LYS A 54 -8.91 -25.48 -10.74
C LYS A 54 -8.70 -24.59 -9.50
N PHE A 55 -9.26 -23.38 -9.50
CA PHE A 55 -9.09 -22.44 -8.40
C PHE A 55 -10.05 -22.79 -7.24
N PRO A 56 -9.58 -22.92 -5.98
CA PRO A 56 -10.47 -23.17 -4.85
C PRO A 56 -11.48 -22.02 -4.71
N GLY A 57 -12.78 -22.34 -4.74
CA GLY A 57 -13.85 -21.35 -4.71
C GLY A 57 -14.36 -20.91 -6.09
N TRP A 58 -13.79 -21.42 -7.20
CA TRP A 58 -14.41 -21.25 -8.50
C TRP A 58 -15.82 -21.84 -8.48
N PRO A 59 -16.86 -21.09 -8.91
CA PRO A 59 -18.19 -21.64 -9.03
C PRO A 59 -18.12 -22.79 -10.05
N LYS A 60 -18.11 -24.03 -9.56
CA LYS A 60 -18.47 -25.16 -10.39
C LYS A 60 -19.91 -24.87 -10.79
N GLU A 61 -20.15 -24.61 -12.06
CA GLU A 61 -21.49 -24.38 -12.62
C GLU A 61 -22.47 -25.36 -11.96
N THR A 62 -23.22 -24.90 -10.96
CA THR A 62 -24.41 -25.57 -10.46
C THR A 62 -25.57 -25.26 -11.40
N GLY A 63 -25.28 -25.15 -12.69
CA GLY A 63 -26.23 -25.32 -13.77
C GLY A 63 -26.60 -26.79 -13.80
N GLY A 64 -27.58 -27.13 -12.95
CA GLY A 64 -28.18 -28.44 -12.70
C GLY A 64 -27.57 -29.62 -13.46
N ALA A 65 -27.04 -30.59 -12.72
CA ALA A 65 -26.77 -31.93 -13.24
C ALA A 65 -27.99 -32.54 -13.99
N LEU A 66 -29.21 -32.05 -13.73
CA LEU A 66 -30.41 -32.35 -14.51
C LEU A 66 -30.41 -31.84 -15.97
N ALA A 67 -29.71 -30.75 -16.28
CA ALA A 67 -29.60 -30.24 -17.65
C ALA A 67 -28.54 -31.00 -18.46
N ALA A 68 -27.46 -31.48 -17.82
CA ALA A 68 -26.40 -32.20 -18.51
C ALA A 68 -26.73 -33.68 -18.75
N MET A 69 -27.55 -34.32 -17.90
CA MET A 69 -27.82 -35.76 -17.97
C MET A 69 -29.07 -36.18 -18.74
N GLY A 70 -29.83 -35.26 -19.37
CA GLY A 70 -31.09 -35.62 -20.05
C GLY A 70 -31.53 -34.74 -21.23
N ALA A 71 -30.64 -33.94 -21.80
CA ALA A 71 -31.04 -32.82 -22.67
C ALA A 71 -30.97 -33.07 -24.19
N HIS A 72 -30.06 -33.90 -24.69
CA HIS A 72 -29.92 -34.11 -26.13
C HIS A 72 -30.74 -35.33 -26.57
N LEU A 73 -31.98 -35.08 -27.03
CA LEU A 73 -32.76 -36.10 -27.72
C LEU A 73 -32.37 -36.07 -29.20
N ASP A 74 -31.79 -37.16 -29.70
CA ASP A 74 -31.54 -37.30 -31.13
C ASP A 74 -32.86 -37.53 -31.87
N LEU A 75 -33.26 -36.53 -32.66
CA LEU A 75 -34.50 -36.54 -33.44
C LEU A 75 -34.37 -37.33 -34.75
N SER A 76 -33.15 -37.75 -35.14
CA SER A 76 -32.93 -38.56 -36.34
C SER A 76 -33.64 -39.92 -36.26
N ALA A 77 -33.75 -40.47 -35.04
CA ALA A 77 -34.32 -41.78 -34.76
C ALA A 77 -35.85 -41.87 -34.84
N PHE A 78 -36.57 -40.74 -34.95
CA PHE A 78 -38.04 -40.69 -34.91
C PHE A 78 -38.63 -40.32 -36.27
N SER A 79 -39.57 -41.11 -36.79
CA SER A 79 -40.21 -40.90 -38.10
C SER A 79 -41.35 -39.90 -38.05
N SER A 80 -42.04 -39.80 -36.92
CA SER A 80 -43.26 -39.00 -36.76
C SER A 80 -43.28 -38.26 -35.41
N SER A 81 -44.11 -37.22 -35.32
CA SER A 81 -44.39 -36.56 -34.04
C SER A 81 -45.14 -37.47 -33.07
N GLU A 82 -45.81 -38.52 -33.55
CA GLU A 82 -46.54 -39.48 -32.71
C GLU A 82 -45.62 -40.40 -31.92
N GLU A 83 -44.50 -40.82 -32.52
CA GLU A 83 -43.49 -41.63 -31.81
C GLU A 83 -42.78 -40.84 -30.70
N LEU A 84 -42.68 -39.51 -30.86
CA LEU A 84 -42.17 -38.61 -29.83
C LEU A 84 -43.12 -38.48 -28.63
N MET A 85 -44.42 -38.71 -28.83
CA MET A 85 -45.41 -38.66 -27.74
C MET A 85 -45.22 -39.79 -26.74
N SER A 86 -44.79 -40.97 -27.22
CA SER A 86 -44.52 -42.16 -26.41
C SER A 86 -43.40 -41.96 -25.39
N LEU A 87 -42.52 -40.97 -25.60
CA LEU A 87 -41.42 -40.64 -24.69
C LEU A 87 -41.90 -39.98 -23.39
N GLY A 88 -43.15 -39.51 -23.37
CA GLY A 88 -43.78 -38.90 -22.20
C GLY A 88 -43.49 -37.40 -22.03
N LEU A 89 -44.30 -36.78 -21.19
CA LEU A 89 -44.36 -35.33 -21.00
C LEU A 89 -43.03 -34.74 -20.49
N ASP A 90 -42.38 -35.42 -19.55
CA ASP A 90 -41.16 -34.93 -18.92
C ASP A 90 -39.95 -34.94 -19.87
N ARG A 91 -39.87 -35.94 -20.77
CA ARG A 91 -38.77 -36.05 -21.74
C ARG A 91 -38.90 -35.06 -22.89
N LEU A 92 -40.13 -34.79 -23.34
CA LEU A 92 -40.41 -33.71 -24.30
C LEU A 92 -40.13 -32.34 -23.69
N LYS A 93 -40.48 -32.14 -22.41
CA LYS A 93 -40.19 -30.90 -21.69
C LYS A 93 -38.69 -30.70 -21.54
N SER A 94 -37.92 -31.72 -21.18
CA SER A 94 -36.45 -31.60 -21.05
C SER A 94 -35.78 -31.27 -22.39
N ALA A 95 -36.19 -31.93 -23.47
CA ALA A 95 -35.67 -31.67 -24.81
C ALA A 95 -36.01 -30.26 -25.33
N LEU A 96 -37.24 -29.78 -25.12
CA LEU A 96 -37.63 -28.41 -25.49
C LEU A 96 -36.88 -27.35 -24.66
N MET A 97 -36.68 -27.60 -23.36
CA MET A 97 -35.89 -26.70 -22.50
C MET A 97 -34.41 -26.67 -22.90
N ALA A 98 -33.85 -27.82 -23.34
CA ALA A 98 -32.49 -27.91 -23.83
C ALA A 98 -32.28 -27.06 -25.10
N LEU A 99 -33.27 -27.02 -25.99
CA LEU A 99 -33.26 -26.19 -27.20
C LEU A 99 -33.71 -24.73 -26.95
N GLY A 100 -34.06 -24.36 -25.71
CA GLY A 100 -34.51 -23.01 -25.37
C GLY A 100 -35.89 -22.63 -25.92
N LEU A 101 -36.69 -23.62 -26.34
CA LEU A 101 -38.02 -23.44 -26.90
C LEU A 101 -39.09 -23.37 -25.81
N LYS A 102 -40.24 -22.76 -26.15
CA LYS A 102 -41.41 -22.73 -25.25
C LYS A 102 -41.89 -24.16 -24.95
N CYS A 103 -42.14 -24.46 -23.67
CA CYS A 103 -42.62 -25.77 -23.21
C CYS A 103 -44.11 -25.80 -22.81
N GLY A 104 -44.87 -24.74 -23.07
CA GLY A 104 -46.31 -24.68 -22.82
C GLY A 104 -47.12 -25.38 -23.92
N GLY A 105 -48.26 -25.97 -23.53
CA GLY A 105 -49.14 -26.69 -24.44
C GLY A 105 -49.44 -28.14 -24.04
N THR A 106 -50.25 -28.81 -24.86
CA THR A 106 -50.54 -30.25 -24.78
C THR A 106 -49.33 -31.09 -25.17
N LEU A 107 -49.38 -32.40 -24.92
CA LEU A 107 -48.29 -33.32 -25.24
C LEU A 107 -48.01 -33.36 -26.75
N GLU A 108 -49.07 -33.33 -27.57
CA GLU A 108 -49.02 -33.25 -29.04
C GLU A 108 -48.32 -31.96 -29.51
N GLU A 109 -48.70 -30.81 -28.98
CA GLU A 109 -48.10 -29.51 -29.34
C GLU A 109 -46.60 -29.45 -29.01
N ARG A 110 -46.17 -30.12 -27.92
CA ARG A 110 -44.75 -30.22 -27.56
C ARG A 110 -43.99 -31.13 -28.52
N ALA A 111 -44.56 -32.28 -28.87
CA ALA A 111 -43.96 -33.23 -29.81
C ALA A 111 -43.84 -32.62 -31.22
N GLN A 112 -44.87 -31.93 -31.70
CA GLN A 112 -44.83 -31.20 -32.98
C GLN A 112 -43.78 -30.10 -32.97
N ARG A 113 -43.71 -29.28 -31.92
CA ARG A 113 -42.72 -28.20 -31.80
C ARG A 113 -41.28 -28.72 -31.79
N LEU A 114 -41.04 -29.86 -31.14
CA LEU A 114 -39.74 -30.53 -31.13
C LEU A 114 -39.42 -31.18 -32.48
N PHE A 115 -40.41 -31.75 -33.17
CA PHE A 115 -40.22 -32.33 -34.50
C PHE A 115 -39.96 -31.26 -35.57
N MET A 116 -40.52 -30.06 -35.45
CA MET A 116 -40.26 -28.93 -36.35
C MET A 116 -38.80 -28.47 -36.37
N THR A 117 -38.03 -28.78 -35.32
CA THR A 117 -36.59 -28.51 -35.27
C THR A 117 -35.73 -29.64 -35.82
N LYS A 118 -36.33 -30.76 -36.25
CA LYS A 118 -35.60 -31.87 -36.86
C LYS A 118 -34.96 -31.41 -38.17
N GLY A 119 -33.63 -31.40 -38.22
CA GLY A 119 -32.85 -31.07 -39.42
C GLY A 119 -32.72 -29.58 -39.74
N LYS A 120 -33.22 -28.67 -38.88
CA LYS A 120 -33.02 -27.22 -39.01
C LYS A 120 -31.98 -26.75 -38.01
N SER A 121 -31.11 -25.83 -38.44
CA SER A 121 -30.19 -25.16 -37.54
C SER A 121 -30.97 -24.22 -36.61
N VAL A 122 -30.45 -23.97 -35.40
CA VAL A 122 -31.09 -23.10 -34.38
C VAL A 122 -31.35 -21.68 -34.92
N GLU A 123 -30.60 -21.25 -35.94
CA GLU A 123 -30.67 -19.94 -36.59
C GLU A 123 -31.82 -19.82 -37.61
N GLU A 124 -32.33 -20.94 -38.13
CA GLU A 124 -33.45 -20.99 -39.10
C GLU A 124 -34.83 -21.06 -38.44
N LEU A 125 -34.88 -21.07 -37.11
CA LEU A 125 -36.12 -21.19 -36.35
C LEU A 125 -36.75 -19.82 -36.10
N ASP A 126 -38.08 -19.78 -36.14
CA ASP A 126 -38.84 -18.55 -35.85
C ASP A 126 -38.51 -18.04 -34.43
N PRO A 127 -38.01 -16.79 -34.28
CA PRO A 127 -37.75 -16.15 -33.00
C PRO A 127 -38.93 -16.18 -32.01
N SER A 128 -40.17 -16.30 -32.51
CA SER A 128 -41.38 -16.44 -31.69
C SER A 128 -41.45 -17.75 -30.91
N LEU A 129 -40.76 -18.81 -31.35
CA LEU A 129 -40.79 -20.13 -30.70
C LEU A 129 -39.87 -20.23 -29.48
N PHE A 130 -38.91 -19.32 -29.35
CA PHE A 130 -37.98 -19.27 -28.22
C PHE A 130 -38.65 -18.72 -26.96
N ALA A 131 -38.26 -19.27 -25.82
CA ALA A 131 -38.66 -18.74 -24.53
C ALA A 131 -37.95 -17.39 -24.30
N LYS A 132 -38.71 -16.34 -23.98
CA LYS A 132 -38.12 -15.05 -23.56
C LYS A 132 -37.19 -15.31 -22.37
N SER A 133 -35.91 -14.95 -22.50
CA SER A 133 -34.94 -15.12 -21.42
C SER A 133 -35.38 -14.33 -20.19
N LYS A 134 -35.42 -14.98 -19.03
CA LYS A 134 -35.67 -14.29 -17.75
C LYS A 134 -34.61 -13.20 -17.56
N PRO A 135 -34.97 -12.01 -17.04
CA PRO A 135 -34.04 -10.87 -16.85
C PRO A 135 -32.85 -11.17 -15.92
N GLY A 136 -32.82 -12.30 -15.22
CA GLY A 136 -31.71 -12.73 -14.36
C GLY A 136 -30.49 -13.34 -15.06
N LYS A 137 -30.52 -13.60 -16.38
CA LYS A 137 -29.36 -14.19 -17.10
C LYS A 137 -28.26 -13.16 -17.40
N VAL A 138 -28.64 -11.89 -17.58
CA VAL A 138 -27.69 -10.79 -17.84
C VAL A 138 -26.90 -10.43 -16.57
N THR A 139 -27.53 -10.45 -15.41
CA THR A 139 -26.84 -10.25 -14.11
C THR A 139 -25.89 -11.40 -13.81
N LYS A 140 -26.28 -12.65 -14.11
CA LYS A 140 -25.41 -13.82 -13.94
C LYS A 140 -24.15 -13.76 -14.82
N GLY A 141 -24.26 -13.27 -16.06
CA GLY A 141 -23.11 -13.05 -16.94
C GLY A 141 -22.13 -11.99 -16.42
N LYS A 142 -22.64 -10.89 -15.86
CA LYS A 142 -21.81 -9.83 -15.26
C LYS A 142 -21.13 -10.30 -13.97
N GLU A 143 -21.78 -11.16 -13.21
CA GLU A 143 -21.22 -11.79 -12.01
C GLU A 143 -20.14 -12.81 -12.37
N THR A 144 -20.35 -13.64 -13.39
CA THR A 144 -19.33 -14.60 -13.86
C THR A 144 -18.09 -13.91 -14.42
N GLU A 145 -18.24 -12.78 -15.12
CA GLU A 145 -17.09 -11.99 -15.59
C GLU A 145 -16.29 -11.41 -14.42
N LYS A 146 -16.95 -10.86 -13.39
CA LYS A 146 -16.27 -10.38 -12.17
C LYS A 146 -15.50 -11.49 -11.45
N ILE A 147 -16.10 -12.69 -11.34
CA ILE A 147 -15.45 -13.84 -10.70
C ILE A 147 -14.22 -14.28 -11.51
N LYS A 148 -14.31 -14.20 -12.85
CA LYS A 148 -13.19 -14.51 -13.76
C LYS A 148 -12.05 -13.51 -13.65
N GLU A 149 -12.35 -12.23 -13.55
CA GLU A 149 -11.35 -11.19 -13.28
C GLU A 149 -10.69 -11.40 -11.92
N LEU A 150 -11.47 -11.71 -10.88
CA LEU A 150 -10.95 -11.97 -9.53
C LEU A 150 -10.03 -13.18 -9.50
N ALA A 151 -10.39 -14.30 -10.13
CA ALA A 151 -9.51 -15.48 -10.19
C ALA A 151 -8.24 -15.23 -11.00
N ALA A 152 -8.30 -14.40 -12.04
CA ALA A 152 -7.12 -14.01 -12.81
C ALA A 152 -6.14 -13.20 -11.94
N LEU A 153 -6.66 -12.24 -11.17
CA LEU A 153 -5.87 -11.48 -10.20
C LEU A 153 -5.28 -12.39 -9.12
N GLU A 154 -6.08 -13.30 -8.59
CA GLU A 154 -5.64 -14.22 -7.55
C GLU A 154 -4.50 -15.11 -8.07
N ALA A 155 -4.66 -15.71 -9.26
CA ALA A 155 -3.61 -16.50 -9.89
C ALA A 155 -2.32 -15.69 -10.16
N GLN A 156 -2.45 -14.40 -10.50
CA GLN A 156 -1.31 -13.49 -10.64
C GLN A 156 -0.59 -13.27 -9.30
N VAL A 157 -1.33 -13.07 -8.21
CA VAL A 157 -0.76 -12.92 -6.86
C VAL A 157 0.01 -14.18 -6.46
N TYR A 158 -0.58 -15.37 -6.60
CA TYR A 158 0.12 -16.63 -6.28
C TYR A 158 1.47 -16.75 -7.01
N ARG A 159 1.50 -16.44 -8.31
CA ARG A 159 2.73 -16.49 -9.11
C ARG A 159 3.76 -15.44 -8.69
N LEU A 160 3.33 -14.21 -8.40
CA LEU A 160 4.23 -13.18 -7.89
C LEU A 160 4.80 -13.58 -6.52
N THR A 161 3.99 -14.17 -5.64
CA THR A 161 4.49 -14.66 -4.33
C THR A 161 5.49 -15.81 -4.45
N GLU A 162 5.40 -16.62 -5.51
CA GLU A 162 6.36 -17.67 -5.81
C GLU A 162 7.69 -17.10 -6.32
N ILE A 163 7.62 -16.17 -7.29
CA ILE A 163 8.79 -15.48 -7.86
C ILE A 163 9.51 -14.62 -6.81
N LEU A 164 8.76 -13.97 -5.91
CA LEU A 164 9.28 -13.10 -4.85
C LEU A 164 9.42 -13.85 -3.51
N SER A 165 9.47 -15.18 -3.52
CA SER A 165 9.53 -15.99 -2.29
C SER A 165 10.74 -15.68 -1.42
N GLU A 166 11.91 -15.45 -2.02
CA GLU A 166 13.13 -15.01 -1.33
C GLU A 166 12.93 -13.68 -0.59
N GLN A 167 12.41 -12.66 -1.29
CA GLN A 167 12.17 -11.32 -0.74
C GLN A 167 11.07 -11.32 0.33
N ARG A 168 10.04 -12.14 0.14
CA ARG A 168 8.98 -12.35 1.14
C ARG A 168 9.54 -12.98 2.42
N ASN A 169 10.45 -13.94 2.30
CA ASN A 169 11.05 -14.58 3.47
C ASN A 169 12.00 -13.60 4.19
N ALA A 170 12.78 -12.80 3.45
CA ALA A 170 13.64 -11.77 4.01
C ALA A 170 12.85 -10.69 4.78
N THR A 171 11.75 -10.20 4.20
CA THR A 171 10.87 -9.22 4.88
C THR A 171 10.19 -9.83 6.11
N LYS A 172 9.78 -11.10 6.06
CA LYS A 172 9.25 -11.81 7.23
C LYS A 172 10.27 -11.91 8.37
N GLU A 173 11.52 -12.25 8.06
CA GLU A 173 12.60 -12.29 9.05
C GLU A 173 12.86 -10.90 9.63
N ASN A 174 12.83 -9.85 8.79
CA ASN A 174 12.99 -8.48 9.24
C ASN A 174 11.88 -8.05 10.22
N VAL A 175 10.62 -8.36 9.92
CA VAL A 175 9.49 -8.10 10.83
C VAL A 175 9.64 -8.87 12.14
N GLN A 176 10.07 -10.12 12.10
CA GLN A 176 10.33 -10.91 13.31
C GLN A 176 11.47 -10.33 14.15
N ARG A 177 12.52 -9.82 13.49
CA ARG A 177 13.64 -9.13 14.14
C ARG A 177 13.19 -7.86 14.84
N LYS A 178 12.38 -7.02 14.16
CA LYS A 178 11.79 -5.80 14.74
C LYS A 178 10.88 -6.13 15.92
N GLN A 179 10.00 -7.12 15.78
CA GLN A 179 9.04 -7.50 16.83
C GLN A 179 9.70 -8.05 18.11
N ALA A 180 10.92 -8.59 18.02
CA ALA A 180 11.67 -9.10 19.16
C ALA A 180 12.45 -8.03 19.92
N ARG A 181 12.49 -6.77 19.44
CA ARG A 181 13.20 -5.67 20.08
C ARG A 181 12.33 -4.93 21.11
N ARG A 182 13.01 -4.29 22.06
CA ARG A 182 12.40 -3.48 23.12
C ARG A 182 12.40 -2.01 22.69
N ASP A 183 11.36 -1.28 23.12
CA ASP A 183 11.11 0.15 22.89
C ASP A 183 12.39 0.99 23.13
N GLY A 184 13.06 1.43 22.06
CA GLY A 184 14.33 2.17 22.09
C GLY A 184 15.37 1.79 21.01
N GLU A 185 15.33 0.58 20.44
CA GLU A 185 16.24 0.14 19.35
C GLU A 185 15.62 0.27 17.94
N GLU A 186 14.43 0.86 17.82
CA GLU A 186 13.71 1.05 16.56
C GLU A 186 14.24 2.25 15.75
N GLU A 187 14.78 3.28 16.42
CA GLU A 187 15.23 4.52 15.78
C GLU A 187 16.50 4.33 14.91
N GLU A 188 17.44 3.46 15.30
CA GLU A 188 18.71 3.28 14.57
C GLU A 188 18.56 2.53 13.24
N GLU A 189 17.64 1.57 13.14
CA GLU A 189 17.47 0.74 11.92
C GLU A 189 16.52 1.40 10.89
N GLU A 190 15.57 2.25 11.34
CA GLU A 190 14.81 3.13 10.43
C GLU A 190 15.70 4.20 9.80
N GLU A 191 16.65 4.78 10.54
CA GLU A 191 17.67 5.68 9.96
C GLU A 191 18.54 4.97 8.91
N ALA A 192 18.96 3.72 9.17
CA ALA A 192 19.79 2.95 8.24
C ALA A 192 19.03 2.55 6.96
N SER A 193 17.78 2.09 7.06
CA SER A 193 16.96 1.72 5.90
C SER A 193 16.53 2.92 5.05
N ALA A 194 16.37 4.11 5.66
CA ALA A 194 16.10 5.33 4.92
C ALA A 194 17.34 5.80 4.13
N SER A 195 18.55 5.53 4.64
CA SER A 195 19.80 5.94 4.00
C SER A 195 20.18 5.15 2.74
N GLU A 196 19.78 3.88 2.60
CA GLU A 196 20.12 3.08 1.39
C GLU A 196 19.15 3.26 0.20
N SER A 197 17.98 3.88 0.40
CA SER A 197 17.02 4.14 -0.68
C SER A 197 17.15 5.50 -1.36
N GLU A 198 18.03 6.38 -0.85
CA GLU A 198 18.12 7.77 -1.31
C GLU A 198 19.27 8.07 -2.30
N ASP A 199 20.14 7.12 -2.66
CA ASP A 199 21.38 7.41 -3.41
C ASP A 199 21.47 6.90 -4.87
N GLU A 200 20.41 6.39 -5.50
CA GLU A 200 20.41 6.09 -6.96
C GLU A 200 19.12 6.51 -7.69
N ALA A 201 18.56 7.67 -7.36
CA ALA A 201 17.72 8.38 -8.32
C ALA A 201 18.65 9.15 -9.28
N ASP A 202 18.86 8.57 -10.45
CA ASP A 202 19.45 9.15 -11.65
C ASP A 202 19.01 10.61 -11.84
N ASP A 203 19.78 11.54 -11.28
CA ASP A 203 19.58 12.98 -11.40
C ASP A 203 20.19 13.42 -12.75
N GLU A 204 19.70 12.82 -13.85
CA GLU A 204 19.87 13.38 -15.19
C GLU A 204 19.01 14.65 -15.25
N VAL A 205 19.54 15.73 -14.64
CA VAL A 205 18.90 17.04 -14.56
C VAL A 205 18.45 17.45 -15.97
N PRO A 206 17.13 17.51 -16.24
CA PRO A 206 16.64 17.87 -17.56
C PRO A 206 17.20 19.23 -17.94
N TYR A 207 17.89 19.30 -19.09
CA TYR A 207 18.54 20.51 -19.59
C TYR A 207 17.55 21.70 -19.55
N ASN A 208 17.80 22.64 -18.63
CA ASN A 208 16.98 23.81 -18.36
C ASN A 208 17.64 25.06 -18.97
N PRO A 209 17.41 25.35 -20.26
CA PRO A 209 18.08 26.43 -20.99
C PRO A 209 17.76 27.84 -20.47
N LYS A 210 16.87 27.99 -19.46
CA LYS A 210 16.50 29.28 -18.86
C LYS A 210 16.68 29.37 -17.34
N ASN A 211 17.31 28.39 -16.68
CA ASN A 211 17.59 28.40 -15.23
C ASN A 211 16.39 28.81 -14.34
N LEU A 212 15.17 28.45 -14.75
CA LEU A 212 13.97 28.71 -13.95
C LEU A 212 13.86 27.65 -12.84
N PRO A 213 13.68 28.02 -11.57
CA PRO A 213 13.61 27.06 -10.46
C PRO A 213 12.45 26.09 -10.62
N LEU A 214 12.76 24.79 -10.55
CA LEU A 214 11.81 23.70 -10.70
C LEU A 214 10.95 23.58 -9.45
N GLY A 215 9.67 23.28 -9.64
CA GLY A 215 8.76 22.96 -8.55
C GLY A 215 8.92 21.52 -8.08
N TRP A 216 8.20 21.17 -7.03
CA TRP A 216 8.08 19.81 -6.49
C TRP A 216 7.43 18.80 -7.48
N ASP A 217 6.98 19.27 -8.66
CA ASP A 217 6.36 18.50 -9.75
C ASP A 217 7.27 18.41 -11.00
N GLY A 218 8.54 18.80 -10.90
CA GLY A 218 9.51 18.78 -12.01
C GLY A 218 9.22 19.76 -13.16
N LYS A 219 8.08 20.44 -13.13
CA LYS A 219 7.68 21.46 -14.12
C LYS A 219 8.17 22.86 -13.71
N PRO A 220 8.50 23.73 -14.68
CA PRO A 220 8.88 25.12 -14.41
C PRO A 220 7.72 25.87 -13.74
N ILE A 221 7.98 26.43 -12.55
CA ILE A 221 6.98 27.14 -11.74
C ILE A 221 6.57 28.44 -12.44
N PRO A 222 5.26 28.75 -12.56
CA PRO A 222 4.81 30.03 -13.08
C PRO A 222 5.39 31.24 -12.32
N TYR A 223 5.78 32.30 -13.04
CA TYR A 223 6.53 33.45 -12.51
C TYR A 223 5.82 34.19 -11.36
N TRP A 224 4.49 34.25 -11.39
CA TRP A 224 3.71 34.88 -10.31
C TRP A 224 3.74 34.05 -9.02
N LEU A 225 3.77 32.72 -9.12
CA LEU A 225 3.84 31.80 -8.00
C LEU A 225 5.24 31.81 -7.36
N TYR A 226 6.26 31.93 -8.20
CA TYR A 226 7.65 32.16 -7.80
C TYR A 226 7.83 33.44 -6.95
N LYS A 227 7.22 34.55 -7.37
CA LYS A 227 7.27 35.85 -6.68
C LYS A 227 6.39 35.88 -5.42
N LEU A 228 5.27 35.15 -5.41
CA LEU A 228 4.37 35.03 -4.26
C LEU A 228 4.98 34.23 -3.10
N HIS A 229 5.66 33.12 -3.41
CA HIS A 229 6.26 32.25 -2.40
C HIS A 229 7.72 32.61 -2.05
N GLY A 230 8.26 33.68 -2.65
CA GLY A 230 9.60 34.17 -2.34
C GLY A 230 10.73 33.22 -2.73
N LEU A 231 10.50 32.31 -3.70
CA LEU A 231 11.52 31.36 -4.17
C LEU A 231 12.70 32.03 -4.88
N ASN A 232 12.58 33.33 -5.16
CA ASN A 232 13.63 34.19 -5.74
C ASN A 232 14.67 34.67 -4.75
N ILE A 233 14.47 34.41 -3.47
CA ILE A 233 15.39 34.78 -2.41
C ILE A 233 16.18 33.53 -2.03
N SER A 234 17.47 33.54 -2.35
CA SER A 234 18.40 32.50 -1.92
C SER A 234 18.94 32.82 -0.54
N TYR A 235 18.90 31.84 0.35
CA TYR A 235 19.51 31.90 1.69
C TYR A 235 20.63 30.86 1.78
N ASN A 236 21.76 31.23 2.37
CA ASN A 236 22.90 30.35 2.58
C ASN A 236 23.00 29.94 4.05
N CYS A 237 23.34 28.67 4.31
CA CYS A 237 23.62 28.16 5.64
C CYS A 237 25.05 27.63 5.71
N GLU A 238 25.88 28.23 6.57
CA GLU A 238 27.31 27.89 6.72
C GLU A 238 27.47 26.54 7.43
N ILE A 239 26.65 26.27 8.45
CA ILE A 239 26.63 25.01 9.21
C ILE A 239 26.36 23.80 8.30
N CYS A 240 25.61 23.98 7.21
CA CYS A 240 25.33 22.96 6.20
C CYS A 240 26.38 22.89 5.08
N GLY A 241 27.58 23.46 5.25
CA GLY A 241 28.61 23.51 4.21
C GLY A 241 28.31 24.52 3.10
N ASN A 242 27.81 25.70 3.48
CA ASN A 242 27.43 26.80 2.58
C ASN A 242 26.36 26.41 1.54
N PHE A 243 25.48 25.46 1.88
CA PHE A 243 24.38 25.07 1.03
C PHE A 243 23.37 26.22 0.85
N THR A 244 22.86 26.38 -0.37
CA THR A 244 21.96 27.47 -0.75
C THR A 244 20.52 26.97 -0.86
N TYR A 245 19.65 27.47 0.01
CA TYR A 245 18.21 27.19 0.03
C TYR A 245 17.43 28.27 -0.73
N LYS A 246 16.46 27.84 -1.55
CA LYS A 246 15.60 28.75 -2.31
C LYS A 246 14.29 28.99 -1.57
N GLY A 247 14.11 30.21 -1.10
CA GLY A 247 12.91 30.73 -0.46
C GLY A 247 12.84 30.48 1.06
N PRO A 248 12.05 31.31 1.78
CA PRO A 248 12.01 31.29 3.23
C PRO A 248 11.48 29.99 3.83
N LYS A 249 10.51 29.33 3.16
CA LYS A 249 9.89 28.10 3.68
C LYS A 249 10.86 26.91 3.68
N ALA A 250 11.63 26.75 2.60
CA ALA A 250 12.68 25.74 2.53
C ALA A 250 13.78 26.03 3.55
N PHE A 251 14.17 27.29 3.68
CA PHE A 251 15.12 27.74 4.68
C PHE A 251 14.60 27.66 6.13
N GLN A 252 13.30 27.62 6.41
CA GLN A 252 12.83 27.33 7.77
C GLN A 252 12.82 25.83 8.06
N ARG A 253 12.47 25.02 7.06
CA ARG A 253 12.43 23.57 7.21
C ARG A 253 13.82 22.96 7.42
N HIS A 254 14.86 23.52 6.81
CA HIS A 254 16.21 22.92 6.87
C HIS A 254 16.79 22.79 8.27
N PHE A 255 16.35 23.60 9.25
CA PHE A 255 16.81 23.48 10.65
C PHE A 255 16.45 22.14 11.30
N ALA A 256 15.37 21.50 10.82
CA ALA A 256 14.93 20.18 11.25
C ALA A 256 15.40 19.06 10.31
N GLU A 257 16.06 19.39 9.19
CA GLU A 257 16.58 18.40 8.25
C GLU A 257 17.90 17.80 8.77
N TRP A 258 18.14 16.54 8.40
CA TRP A 258 19.31 15.77 8.84
C TRP A 258 20.64 16.49 8.57
N ARG A 259 20.79 17.16 7.42
CA ARG A 259 22.03 17.87 7.06
C ARG A 259 22.41 18.93 8.11
N HIS A 260 21.44 19.70 8.58
CA HIS A 260 21.68 20.74 9.59
C HIS A 260 21.94 20.10 10.96
N ALA A 261 21.16 19.08 11.33
CA ALA A 261 21.36 18.34 12.58
C ALA A 261 22.76 17.68 12.64
N HIS A 262 23.22 17.09 11.53
CA HIS A 262 24.55 16.52 11.40
C HIS A 262 25.65 17.60 11.50
N GLY A 263 25.46 18.75 10.85
CA GLY A 263 26.37 19.89 10.98
C GLY A 263 26.50 20.35 12.44
N MET A 264 25.39 20.47 13.15
CA MET A 264 25.37 20.81 14.58
C MET A 264 26.04 19.74 15.45
N ARG A 265 25.84 18.45 15.13
CA ARG A 265 26.50 17.32 15.81
C ARG A 265 28.02 17.36 15.63
N CYS A 266 28.53 17.73 14.45
CA CYS A 266 29.96 17.90 14.20
C CYS A 266 30.57 19.05 15.03
N LEU A 267 29.79 20.08 15.35
CA LEU A 267 30.19 21.18 16.22
C LEU A 267 30.06 20.83 17.73
N GLY A 268 29.49 19.67 18.06
CA GLY A 268 29.23 19.28 19.46
C GLY A 268 28.08 20.06 20.11
N ILE A 269 27.20 20.67 19.32
CA ILE A 269 26.05 21.45 19.81
C ILE A 269 24.76 20.62 19.63
N PRO A 270 23.91 20.48 20.67
CA PRO A 270 22.64 19.78 20.52
C PRO A 270 21.65 20.59 19.67
N ASN A 271 21.02 19.94 18.68
CA ASN A 271 20.03 20.58 17.81
C ASN A 271 18.70 20.81 18.54
N THR A 272 18.62 21.93 19.26
CA THR A 272 17.44 22.37 20.02
C THR A 272 16.84 23.63 19.40
N ALA A 273 15.58 23.93 19.73
CA ALA A 273 14.87 25.10 19.20
C ALA A 273 15.57 26.45 19.49
N HIS A 274 16.50 26.51 20.46
CA HIS A 274 17.31 27.69 20.74
C HIS A 274 18.21 28.09 19.56
N PHE A 275 18.57 27.14 18.68
CA PHE A 275 19.43 27.38 17.52
C PHE A 275 18.63 27.63 16.23
N ALA A 276 17.32 27.82 16.31
CA ALA A 276 16.52 28.21 15.15
C ALA A 276 17.03 29.55 14.58
N ASN A 277 17.13 29.64 13.25
CA ASN A 277 17.64 30.81 12.51
C ASN A 277 19.15 31.07 12.63
N VAL A 278 19.92 30.21 13.30
CA VAL A 278 21.38 30.35 13.38
C VAL A 278 22.03 29.68 12.17
N THR A 279 22.66 30.46 11.30
CA THR A 279 23.33 29.93 10.10
C THR A 279 24.84 29.95 10.15
N GLN A 280 25.41 30.90 10.89
CA GLN A 280 26.86 31.09 11.02
C GLN A 280 27.40 30.21 12.13
N ILE A 281 28.57 29.61 11.89
CA ILE A 281 29.20 28.69 12.85
C ILE A 281 29.67 29.47 14.09
N GLU A 282 30.23 30.66 13.91
CA GLU A 282 30.71 31.51 15.02
C GLU A 282 29.58 31.90 15.98
N ASP A 283 28.41 32.25 15.44
CA ASP A 283 27.26 32.67 16.24
C ASP A 283 26.66 31.50 17.01
N ALA A 284 26.63 30.30 16.41
CA ALA A 284 26.21 29.07 17.07
C ALA A 284 27.10 28.76 18.28
N LEU A 285 28.43 28.87 18.13
CA LEU A 285 29.39 28.64 19.21
C LEU A 285 29.23 29.67 20.35
N LYS A 286 29.12 30.96 20.02
CA LYS A 286 28.91 32.03 21.02
C LYS A 286 27.60 31.83 21.79
N LEU A 287 26.53 31.43 21.10
CA LEU A 287 25.23 31.16 21.72
C LEU A 287 25.30 29.93 22.63
N TRP A 288 25.99 28.88 22.19
CA TRP A 288 26.16 27.66 22.97
C TRP A 288 26.96 27.90 24.25
N GLU A 289 28.03 28.68 24.20
CA GLU A 289 28.82 29.05 25.38
C GLU A 289 27.97 29.80 26.41
N LYS A 290 27.16 30.77 25.96
CA LYS A 290 26.23 31.51 26.83
C LYS A 290 25.19 30.59 27.48
N LEU A 291 24.57 29.71 26.68
CA LEU A 291 23.58 28.75 27.19
C LEU A 291 24.20 27.75 28.17
N LYS A 292 25.44 27.33 27.94
CA LYS A 292 26.15 26.43 28.84
C LYS A 292 26.42 27.09 30.18
N VAL A 293 26.84 28.36 30.19
CA VAL A 293 27.03 29.13 31.43
C VAL A 293 25.70 29.29 32.16
N GLN A 294 24.64 29.73 31.47
CA GLN A 294 23.33 29.93 32.06
C GLN A 294 22.75 28.63 32.66
N LYS A 295 22.84 27.52 31.91
CA LYS A 295 22.37 26.21 32.39
C LYS A 295 23.21 25.69 33.56
N THR A 296 24.51 26.01 33.61
CA THR A 296 25.38 25.61 34.73
C THR A 296 25.09 26.45 35.97
N SER A 297 24.74 27.73 35.82
CA SER A 297 24.33 28.58 36.94
C SER A 297 22.93 28.28 37.46
N GLU A 298 22.01 27.86 36.60
CA GLU A 298 20.65 27.46 37.00
C GLU A 298 20.61 26.04 37.59
N ARG A 299 21.60 25.21 37.28
CA ARG A 299 21.70 23.85 37.81
C ARG A 299 22.21 23.92 39.25
N TRP A 300 21.29 23.76 40.21
CA TRP A 300 21.62 23.59 41.62
C TRP A 300 22.67 22.50 41.81
N GLN A 301 23.81 22.86 42.38
CA GLN A 301 24.92 21.96 42.66
C GLN A 301 24.92 21.59 44.14
N SER A 302 24.32 20.45 44.52
CA SER A 302 24.30 19.93 45.89
C SER A 302 25.68 19.99 46.59
N GLU A 303 26.76 19.63 45.90
CA GLU A 303 28.11 19.67 46.50
C GLU A 303 28.58 21.08 46.91
N GLN A 304 28.12 22.12 46.21
CA GLN A 304 28.55 23.51 46.40
C GLN A 304 27.51 24.38 47.09
N GLU A 305 26.21 24.07 46.97
CA GLU A 305 25.11 24.89 47.46
C GLU A 305 24.39 24.29 48.67
N GLU A 306 24.61 23.01 48.99
CA GLU A 306 24.08 22.39 50.20
C GLU A 306 25.01 22.65 51.39
N GLU A 307 24.50 23.36 52.39
CA GLU A 307 25.22 23.76 53.59
C GLU A 307 24.98 22.75 54.73
N TYR A 308 26.07 22.31 55.37
CA TYR A 308 26.07 21.45 56.55
C TYR A 308 26.68 22.20 57.74
N GLU A 309 26.14 21.99 58.92
CA GLU A 309 26.67 22.52 60.17
C GLU A 309 27.50 21.43 60.87
N ASP A 310 28.72 21.79 61.29
CA ASP A 310 29.58 20.89 62.05
C ASP A 310 29.23 20.84 63.55
N SER A 311 29.93 19.99 64.31
CA SER A 311 29.74 19.86 65.76
C SER A 311 30.10 21.13 66.56
N GLN A 312 30.79 22.08 65.93
CA GLN A 312 31.25 23.35 66.48
C GLN A 312 30.39 24.55 66.01
N GLY A 313 29.37 24.31 65.18
CA GLY A 313 28.48 25.33 64.63
C GLY A 313 29.01 26.09 63.41
N ASN A 314 30.10 25.63 62.78
CA ASN A 314 30.57 26.20 61.53
C ASN A 314 29.77 25.65 60.35
N VAL A 315 29.35 26.54 59.46
CA VAL A 315 28.60 26.18 58.25
C VAL A 315 29.58 25.99 57.10
N VAL A 316 29.57 24.79 56.50
CA VAL A 316 30.45 24.40 55.39
C VAL A 316 29.66 23.70 54.30
N ASN A 317 30.05 23.89 53.03
CA ASN A 317 29.40 23.23 51.91
C ASN A 317 29.62 21.71 51.98
N ARG A 318 28.68 20.93 51.46
CA ARG A 318 28.67 19.46 51.52
C ARG A 318 29.99 18.82 51.14
N LYS A 319 30.63 19.28 50.05
CA LYS A 319 31.91 18.74 49.60
C LYS A 319 33.01 18.94 50.66
N THR A 320 33.10 20.14 51.22
CA THR A 320 34.05 20.48 52.27
C THR A 320 33.77 19.67 53.53
N PHE A 321 32.50 19.48 53.88
CA PHE A 321 32.10 18.64 55.00
C PHE A 321 32.53 17.19 54.81
N ASP A 322 32.25 16.59 53.65
CA ASP A 322 32.62 15.22 53.34
C ASP A 322 34.15 15.02 53.30
N ASP A 323 34.90 16.00 52.79
CA ASP A 323 36.37 15.97 52.77
C ASP A 323 36.95 16.08 54.19
N LEU A 324 36.45 17.00 55.03
CA LEU A 324 36.86 17.13 56.43
C LEU A 324 36.50 15.88 57.23
N LYS A 325 35.34 15.26 56.93
CA LYS A 325 34.89 14.01 57.57
C LYS A 325 35.81 12.85 57.22
N ARG A 326 36.24 12.74 55.96
CA ARG A 326 37.20 11.73 55.51
C ARG A 326 38.57 11.92 56.15
N GLN A 327 38.97 13.16 56.42
CA GLN A 327 40.22 13.50 57.11
C GLN A 327 40.13 13.35 58.64
N GLY A 328 38.92 13.17 59.20
CA GLY A 328 38.68 13.02 60.64
C GLY A 328 38.75 14.35 61.41
N LEU A 329 38.42 15.47 60.77
CA LEU A 329 38.56 16.84 61.28
C LEU A 329 37.22 17.49 61.72
N LEU A 330 36.14 16.72 61.88
CA LEU A 330 34.77 17.19 62.20
C LEU A 330 34.20 16.60 63.49
#